data_AF-A0A2Z2KB56-F1
#
_entry.id   AF-A0A2Z2KB56-F1
#
_cell.length_a   1.000
_cell.length_b   1.000
_cell.length_c   1.000
_cell.angle_alpha   90.00
_cell.angle_beta   90.00
_cell.angle_gamma   90.00
#
_symmetry.space_group_name_H-M   'P 1'
#
loop_
_entity.id
_entity.type
_entity.pdbx_description
1 polymer ?
#
loop_
_entity_poly.entity_id
_entity_poly.type
_entity_poly.pdbx_seq_one_letter_code
_entity_poly.pdbx_strand_id
1 'polypeptide(L)'
;MEYAKHNNIKILIEDRDYLHMALSDHVDYICSCGETHSRRLRNIMNGSVRCPKCIEIKKVQTSFERFGCANPMQNSVVRAKTFKTFNINNSMSISLQQAYIHSITSGDINYLCEGSFLDIAFPEENIYIEYDGGLHDGKVKFGLISEKKFKEKERRRRYALYRNGWN
;
A
#
# COMPACT_ATOMS: atom_id res chain seq x y z
N MET A 1 -33.16 23.60 -8.92
CA MET A 1 -31.72 23.32 -8.86
C MET A 1 -31.40 22.39 -10.00
N GLU A 2 -30.73 22.91 -11.04
CA GLU A 2 -30.22 22.11 -12.14
C GLU A 2 -28.96 21.37 -11.69
N TYR A 3 -28.78 20.15 -12.21
CA TYR A 3 -27.70 19.26 -11.81
C TYR A 3 -26.87 18.95 -13.05
N ALA A 4 -25.60 19.38 -13.06
CA ALA A 4 -24.64 18.87 -14.03
C ALA A 4 -24.44 17.36 -13.77
N LYS A 5 -25.02 16.51 -14.62
CA LYS A 5 -24.77 15.07 -14.63
C LYS A 5 -23.50 14.81 -15.44
N HIS A 6 -22.43 14.41 -14.78
CA HIS A 6 -21.28 13.81 -15.44
C HIS A 6 -21.08 12.39 -14.92
N ASN A 7 -21.11 11.39 -15.80
CA ASN A 7 -20.81 9.99 -15.49
C ASN A 7 -21.53 9.44 -14.22
N ASN A 8 -22.83 9.67 -14.10
CA ASN A 8 -23.68 9.24 -12.96
C ASN A 8 -23.41 9.92 -11.61
N ILE A 9 -22.69 11.04 -11.60
CA ILE A 9 -22.42 11.83 -10.38
C ILE A 9 -23.32 13.06 -10.37
N LYS A 10 -23.97 13.32 -9.22
CA LYS A 10 -24.73 14.54 -8.99
C LYS A 10 -23.80 15.58 -8.36
N ILE A 11 -23.44 16.60 -9.14
CA ILE A 11 -22.68 17.76 -8.66
C ILE A 11 -23.69 18.78 -8.11
N LEU A 12 -23.40 19.36 -6.94
CA LEU A 12 -24.24 20.34 -6.26
C LEU A 12 -23.70 21.75 -6.56
N ILE A 13 -24.00 22.25 -7.75
CA ILE A 13 -23.63 23.60 -8.17
C ILE A 13 -24.70 24.19 -9.07
N GLU A 14 -24.93 25.49 -8.95
CA GLU A 14 -25.78 26.21 -9.90
C GLU A 14 -25.03 26.41 -11.23
N ASP A 15 -25.72 26.20 -12.35
CA ASP A 15 -25.10 26.24 -13.69
C ASP A 15 -24.36 27.56 -13.99
N ARG A 16 -24.83 28.68 -13.41
CA ARG A 16 -24.18 29.99 -13.55
C ARG A 16 -22.80 30.06 -12.89
N ASP A 17 -22.62 29.35 -11.78
CA ASP A 17 -21.36 29.36 -11.01
C ASP A 17 -20.36 28.37 -11.59
N TYR A 18 -20.85 27.29 -12.20
CA TYR A 18 -20.04 26.25 -12.85
C TYR A 18 -19.16 26.80 -13.97
N LEU A 19 -19.68 27.73 -14.78
CA LEU A 19 -18.96 28.31 -15.93
C LEU A 19 -17.74 29.16 -15.53
N HIS A 20 -17.67 29.60 -14.27
CA HIS A 20 -16.61 30.45 -13.76
C HIS A 20 -15.59 29.70 -12.88
N MET A 21 -15.76 28.39 -12.70
CA MET A 21 -14.86 27.60 -11.85
C MET A 21 -13.56 27.22 -12.54
N ALA A 22 -12.48 27.32 -11.80
CA ALA A 22 -11.22 26.70 -12.17
C ALA A 22 -11.23 25.20 -11.83
N LEU A 23 -10.47 24.41 -12.59
CA LEU A 23 -10.29 22.98 -12.34
C LEU A 23 -9.71 22.65 -10.94
N SER A 24 -9.05 23.63 -10.31
CA SER A 24 -8.51 23.56 -8.95
C SER A 24 -9.56 23.72 -7.86
N ASP A 25 -10.72 24.29 -8.18
CA ASP A 25 -11.74 24.66 -7.21
C ASP A 25 -12.45 23.41 -6.70
N HIS A 26 -12.91 23.49 -5.46
CA HIS A 26 -13.69 22.42 -4.86
C HIS A 26 -15.17 22.59 -5.18
N VAL A 27 -15.81 21.47 -5.50
CA VAL A 27 -17.25 21.38 -5.67
C VAL A 27 -17.80 20.27 -4.79
N ASP A 28 -19.01 20.51 -4.31
CA ASP A 28 -19.75 19.51 -3.57
C ASP A 28 -20.44 18.54 -4.53
N TYR A 29 -20.46 17.27 -4.16
CA TYR A 29 -21.08 16.20 -4.93
C TYR A 29 -21.76 15.21 -3.98
N ILE A 30 -22.80 14.55 -4.49
CA ILE A 30 -23.45 13.43 -3.78
C ILE A 30 -22.75 12.14 -4.21
N CYS A 31 -22.14 11.45 -3.26
CA CYS A 31 -21.54 10.14 -3.47
C CYS A 31 -22.62 9.06 -3.69
N SER A 32 -22.24 7.90 -4.21
CA SER A 32 -23.13 6.74 -4.35
C SER A 32 -23.76 6.25 -3.04
N CYS A 33 -23.21 6.61 -1.87
CA CYS A 33 -23.84 6.34 -0.57
C CYS A 33 -24.90 7.36 -0.15
N GLY A 34 -25.15 8.41 -0.94
CA GLY A 34 -26.11 9.47 -0.65
C GLY A 34 -25.55 10.61 0.22
N GLU A 35 -24.34 10.48 0.75
CA GLU A 35 -23.67 11.52 1.52
C GLU A 35 -23.03 12.59 0.59
N THR A 36 -23.04 13.84 1.07
CA THR A 36 -22.40 14.98 0.39
C THR A 36 -20.93 15.07 0.78
N HIS A 37 -20.06 15.31 -0.20
CA HIS A 37 -18.64 15.51 0.01
C HIS A 37 -18.09 16.57 -0.95
N SER A 38 -16.88 17.07 -0.67
CA SER A 38 -16.21 18.07 -1.49
C SER A 38 -14.93 17.53 -2.14
N ARG A 39 -14.69 17.87 -3.42
CA ARG A 39 -13.52 17.45 -4.21
C ARG A 39 -13.17 18.51 -5.25
N ARG A 40 -11.89 18.56 -5.66
CA ARG A 40 -11.47 19.38 -6.81
C ARG A 40 -12.25 19.01 -8.08
N LEU A 41 -12.70 20.01 -8.84
CA LEU A 41 -13.48 19.84 -10.07
C LEU A 41 -12.77 18.92 -11.07
N ARG A 42 -11.45 19.06 -11.25
CA ARG A 42 -10.63 18.15 -12.08
C ARG A 42 -10.85 16.67 -11.75
N ASN A 43 -10.89 16.33 -10.46
CA ASN A 43 -11.05 14.94 -10.03
C ASN A 43 -12.47 14.43 -10.31
N ILE A 44 -13.46 15.32 -10.37
CA ILE A 44 -14.83 14.99 -10.74
C ILE A 44 -14.96 14.73 -12.23
N MET A 45 -14.37 15.60 -13.03
CA MET A 45 -14.35 15.44 -14.49
C MET A 45 -13.61 14.18 -14.95
N ASN A 46 -12.61 13.71 -14.20
CA ASN A 46 -11.84 12.51 -14.53
C ASN A 46 -12.58 11.17 -14.27
N GLY A 47 -13.86 11.18 -13.87
CA GLY A 47 -14.77 10.08 -14.23
C GLY A 47 -15.10 9.01 -13.19
N SER A 48 -14.73 9.14 -11.90
CA SER A 48 -15.37 8.35 -10.83
C SER A 48 -15.05 8.93 -9.45
N VAL A 49 -15.94 9.77 -8.94
CA VAL A 49 -15.82 10.30 -7.58
C VAL A 49 -16.65 9.46 -6.63
N ARG A 50 -15.96 8.80 -5.71
CA ARG A 50 -16.56 8.16 -4.53
C ARG A 50 -15.90 8.75 -3.30
N CYS A 51 -16.66 8.79 -2.22
CA CYS A 51 -16.10 9.12 -0.91
C CYS A 51 -15.09 8.04 -0.47
N PRO A 52 -14.15 8.36 0.43
CA PRO A 52 -13.14 7.40 0.89
C PRO A 52 -13.73 6.06 1.36
N LYS A 53 -14.86 6.10 2.07
CA LYS A 53 -15.59 4.90 2.51
C LYS A 53 -16.06 4.03 1.35
N CYS A 54 -16.74 4.62 0.36
CA CYS A 54 -17.24 3.88 -0.80
C CYS A 54 -16.12 3.35 -1.70
N ILE A 55 -14.97 4.03 -1.73
CA ILE A 55 -13.75 3.55 -2.40
C ILE A 55 -13.26 2.27 -1.72
N GLU A 56 -13.08 2.28 -0.40
CA GLU A 56 -12.58 1.12 0.35
C GLU A 56 -13.52 -0.08 0.25
N ILE A 57 -14.84 0.13 0.37
CA ILE A 57 -15.84 -0.95 0.18
C ILE A 57 -15.70 -1.57 -1.21
N LYS A 58 -15.62 -0.74 -2.27
CA LYS A 58 -15.55 -1.27 -3.64
C LYS A 58 -14.21 -1.95 -3.93
N LYS A 59 -13.11 -1.47 -3.38
CA LYS A 59 -11.79 -2.12 -3.46
C LYS A 59 -11.87 -3.53 -2.87
N VAL A 60 -12.39 -3.66 -1.65
CA VAL A 60 -12.52 -4.96 -0.97
C VAL A 60 -13.46 -5.88 -1.75
N GLN A 61 -14.63 -5.40 -2.16
CA GLN A 61 -15.58 -6.18 -2.97
C GLN A 61 -14.92 -6.73 -4.25
N THR A 62 -14.24 -5.86 -5.00
CA THR A 62 -13.59 -6.25 -6.27
C THR A 62 -12.44 -7.23 -6.01
N SER A 63 -11.73 -7.07 -4.89
CA SER A 63 -10.68 -8.01 -4.48
C SER A 63 -11.25 -9.39 -4.16
N PHE A 64 -12.38 -9.46 -3.46
CA PHE A 64 -13.07 -10.74 -3.22
C PHE A 64 -13.58 -11.38 -4.51
N GLU A 65 -14.24 -10.61 -5.38
CA GLU A 65 -14.74 -11.09 -6.68
C GLU A 65 -13.63 -11.68 -7.56
N ARG A 66 -12.43 -11.09 -7.55
CA ARG A 66 -11.31 -11.50 -8.41
C ARG A 66 -10.37 -12.53 -7.77
N PHE A 67 -10.15 -12.46 -6.47
CA PHE A 67 -9.07 -13.17 -5.80
C PHE A 67 -9.55 -14.01 -4.59
N GLY A 68 -10.83 -13.92 -4.22
CA GLY A 68 -11.39 -14.62 -3.07
C GLY A 68 -10.97 -14.08 -1.70
N CYS A 69 -10.30 -12.92 -1.65
CA CYS A 69 -9.79 -12.34 -0.40
C CYS A 69 -9.86 -10.81 -0.41
N ALA A 70 -9.89 -10.20 0.78
CA ALA A 70 -10.03 -8.75 0.95
C ALA A 70 -8.83 -7.95 0.43
N ASN A 71 -7.62 -8.52 0.53
CA ASN A 71 -6.39 -7.96 0.00
C ASN A 71 -5.75 -8.98 -0.96
N PRO A 72 -5.45 -8.62 -2.23
CA PRO A 72 -4.86 -9.54 -3.20
C PRO A 72 -3.57 -10.22 -2.72
N MET A 73 -2.78 -9.58 -1.85
CA MET A 73 -1.56 -10.19 -1.30
C MET A 73 -1.80 -11.36 -0.33
N GLN A 74 -3.06 -11.57 0.10
CA GLN A 74 -3.45 -12.78 0.85
C GLN A 74 -3.63 -13.99 -0.08
N ASN A 75 -3.89 -13.78 -1.36
CA ASN A 75 -3.97 -14.84 -2.34
C ASN A 75 -2.56 -15.35 -2.68
N SER A 76 -2.32 -16.65 -2.50
CA SER A 76 -1.00 -17.26 -2.67
C SER A 76 -0.44 -17.11 -4.09
N VAL A 77 -1.29 -17.19 -5.11
CA VAL A 77 -0.89 -17.05 -6.52
C VAL A 77 -0.47 -15.61 -6.83
N VAL A 78 -1.25 -14.63 -6.38
CA VAL A 78 -0.89 -13.21 -6.54
C VAL A 78 0.40 -12.91 -5.80
N ARG A 79 0.51 -13.37 -4.55
CA ARG A 79 1.71 -13.19 -3.72
C ARG A 79 2.96 -13.76 -4.38
N ALA A 80 2.90 -14.99 -4.90
CA ALA A 80 4.02 -15.63 -5.60
C ALA A 80 4.42 -14.86 -6.87
N LYS A 81 3.45 -14.39 -7.67
CA LYS A 81 3.72 -13.55 -8.84
C LYS A 81 4.40 -12.24 -8.47
N THR A 82 3.90 -11.55 -7.45
CA THR A 82 4.49 -10.29 -6.95
C THR A 82 5.94 -10.49 -6.54
N PHE A 83 6.23 -11.55 -5.79
CA PHE A 83 7.60 -11.87 -5.36
C PHE A 83 8.52 -12.22 -6.51
N LYS A 84 8.04 -13.00 -7.48
CA LYS A 84 8.80 -13.30 -8.69
C LYS A 84 9.16 -12.02 -9.46
N THR A 85 8.22 -11.08 -9.58
CA THR A 85 8.47 -9.80 -10.25
C THR A 85 9.53 -8.97 -9.52
N PHE A 86 9.49 -8.91 -8.19
CA PHE A 86 10.49 -8.19 -7.41
C PHE A 86 11.90 -8.74 -7.61
N ASN A 87 12.05 -10.07 -7.60
CA ASN A 87 13.33 -10.73 -7.81
C ASN A 87 13.85 -10.56 -9.24
N ILE A 88 13.00 -10.71 -10.26
CA ILE A 88 13.43 -10.61 -11.67
C ILE A 88 13.83 -9.18 -12.02
N ASN A 89 13.08 -8.20 -11.55
CA ASN A 89 13.28 -6.80 -11.96
C ASN A 89 14.27 -6.05 -11.06
N ASN A 90 14.78 -6.65 -9.98
CA ASN A 90 15.54 -5.97 -8.92
C ASN A 90 14.89 -4.64 -8.51
N SER A 91 13.56 -4.61 -8.49
CA SER A 91 12.79 -3.36 -8.37
C SER A 91 12.46 -3.02 -6.92
N MET A 92 12.96 -3.80 -5.95
CA MET A 92 12.82 -3.45 -4.54
C MET A 92 13.80 -2.34 -4.19
N SER A 93 13.31 -1.36 -3.45
CA SER A 93 14.14 -0.28 -2.95
C SER A 93 15.22 -0.83 -2.03
N ILE A 94 16.45 -0.34 -2.20
CA ILE A 94 17.60 -0.62 -1.34
C ILE A 94 18.14 0.71 -0.83
N SER A 95 18.63 0.75 0.40
CA SER A 95 19.39 1.88 0.92
C SER A 95 20.83 1.81 0.41
N LEU A 96 21.53 2.96 0.41
CA LEU A 96 22.96 3.00 0.09
C LEU A 96 23.77 2.14 1.07
N GLN A 97 23.33 2.04 2.32
CA GLN A 97 23.97 1.25 3.36
C GLN A 97 23.77 -0.25 3.14
N GLN A 98 22.58 -0.69 2.75
CA GLN A 98 22.33 -2.07 2.33
C GLN A 98 23.17 -2.43 1.10
N ALA A 99 23.23 -1.55 0.10
CA ALA A 99 24.08 -1.72 -1.08
C ALA A 99 25.57 -1.83 -0.70
N TYR A 100 26.03 -1.01 0.27
CA TYR A 100 27.40 -1.09 0.76
C TYR A 100 27.68 -2.41 1.49
N ILE A 101 26.80 -2.85 2.39
CA ILE A 101 26.93 -4.14 3.08
C ILE A 101 26.96 -5.30 2.06
N HIS A 102 26.08 -5.27 1.06
CA HIS A 102 26.10 -6.22 -0.05
C HIS A 102 27.46 -6.22 -0.75
N SER A 103 28.02 -5.04 -1.06
CA SER A 103 29.31 -4.95 -1.76
C SER A 103 30.50 -5.54 -1.00
N ILE A 104 30.46 -5.57 0.33
CA ILE A 104 31.53 -6.13 1.16
C ILE A 104 31.30 -7.60 1.53
N THR A 105 30.04 -8.05 1.59
CA THR A 105 29.68 -9.40 2.03
C THR A 105 29.38 -10.36 0.89
N SER A 106 28.97 -9.84 -0.26
CA SER A 106 28.39 -10.59 -1.38
C SER A 106 27.13 -11.40 -1.02
N GLY A 107 26.46 -11.11 0.10
CA GLY A 107 25.20 -11.77 0.47
C GLY A 107 24.03 -11.29 -0.40
N ASP A 108 23.00 -12.13 -0.56
CA ASP A 108 21.81 -11.84 -1.35
C ASP A 108 21.03 -10.65 -0.79
N ILE A 109 20.92 -9.58 -1.56
CA ILE A 109 20.17 -8.40 -1.14
C ILE A 109 18.67 -8.66 -1.20
N ASN A 110 17.93 -8.20 -0.19
CA ASN A 110 16.47 -8.19 -0.20
C ASN A 110 15.87 -9.59 -0.39
N TYR A 111 16.49 -10.60 0.23
CA TYR A 111 16.11 -12.00 0.10
C TYR A 111 14.74 -12.29 0.73
N LEU A 112 13.84 -12.92 -0.02
CA LEU A 112 12.53 -13.32 0.48
C LEU A 112 12.61 -14.62 1.27
N CYS A 113 12.37 -14.55 2.58
CA CYS A 113 12.27 -15.71 3.47
C CYS A 113 10.95 -15.66 4.27
N GLU A 114 10.13 -16.71 4.17
CA GLU A 114 8.89 -16.87 4.95
C GLU A 114 7.96 -15.65 4.90
N GLY A 115 7.93 -14.99 3.73
CA GLY A 115 7.10 -13.82 3.53
C GLY A 115 7.63 -12.52 4.14
N SER A 116 8.87 -12.53 4.62
CA SER A 116 9.64 -11.36 5.04
C SER A 116 10.81 -11.17 4.09
N PHE A 117 11.21 -9.93 3.85
CA PHE A 117 12.46 -9.65 3.16
C PHE A 117 13.54 -9.45 4.21
N LEU A 118 14.68 -10.09 3.99
CA LEU A 118 15.89 -9.94 4.77
C LEU A 118 16.81 -9.00 4.00
N ASP A 119 17.38 -8.00 4.66
CA ASP A 119 18.15 -6.97 3.96
C ASP A 119 19.34 -7.57 3.18
N ILE A 120 20.12 -8.44 3.82
CA ILE A 120 21.22 -9.20 3.23
C ILE A 120 21.19 -10.62 3.78
N ALA A 121 21.16 -11.64 2.92
CA ALA A 121 21.05 -13.04 3.33
C ALA A 121 22.17 -13.92 2.78
N PHE A 122 22.51 -14.96 3.52
CA PHE A 122 23.39 -16.05 3.12
C PHE A 122 22.60 -17.35 3.23
N PRO A 123 21.91 -17.76 2.14
CA PRO A 123 20.93 -18.84 2.22
C PRO A 123 21.53 -20.22 2.52
N GLU A 124 22.80 -20.46 2.17
CA GLU A 124 23.46 -21.74 2.45
C GLU A 124 23.74 -21.91 3.95
N GLU A 125 24.07 -20.82 4.63
CA GLU A 125 24.39 -20.75 6.04
C GLU A 125 23.16 -20.47 6.92
N ASN A 126 22.04 -20.05 6.32
CA ASN A 126 20.86 -19.51 6.99
C ASN A 126 21.22 -18.36 7.95
N ILE A 127 22.08 -17.45 7.49
CA ILE A 127 22.47 -16.24 8.23
C ILE A 127 21.94 -15.02 7.49
N TYR A 128 21.53 -14.00 8.22
CA TYR A 128 21.15 -12.72 7.61
C TYR A 128 21.64 -11.51 8.41
N ILE A 129 21.80 -10.40 7.72
CA ILE A 129 22.18 -9.11 8.29
C ILE A 129 21.02 -8.15 8.01
N GLU A 130 20.55 -7.47 9.04
CA GLU A 130 19.55 -6.40 8.94
C GLU A 130 20.22 -5.05 9.19
N TYR A 131 20.02 -4.09 8.30
CA TYR A 131 20.50 -2.73 8.50
C TYR A 131 19.46 -1.92 9.29
N ASP A 132 19.77 -1.57 10.53
CA ASP A 132 18.90 -0.68 11.32
C ASP A 132 19.20 0.80 11.03
N GLY A 133 18.43 1.37 10.08
CA GLY A 133 18.43 2.80 9.79
C GLY A 133 17.60 3.66 10.75
N GLY A 134 17.04 3.09 11.83
CA GLY A 134 16.27 3.81 12.84
C GLY A 134 14.82 4.14 12.46
N LEU A 135 14.31 3.65 11.33
CA LEU A 135 12.92 3.85 10.87
C LEU A 135 12.07 2.57 10.86
N HIS A 136 12.61 1.43 11.30
CA HIS A 136 11.90 0.15 11.34
C HIS A 136 10.61 0.23 12.18
N ASP A 137 10.67 0.94 13.30
CA ASP A 137 9.55 1.23 14.19
C ASP A 137 8.79 2.52 13.81
N GLY A 138 8.97 3.05 12.59
CA GLY A 138 8.39 4.33 12.17
C GLY A 138 6.88 4.41 12.37
N LYS A 139 6.15 3.30 12.18
CA LYS A 139 4.70 3.25 12.45
C LYS A 139 4.34 3.47 13.93
N VAL A 140 5.22 3.10 14.85
CA VAL A 140 5.08 3.41 16.28
C VAL A 140 5.35 4.90 16.50
N LYS A 141 6.47 5.40 15.95
CA LYS A 141 6.87 6.82 16.06
C LYS A 141 5.80 7.80 15.52
N PHE A 142 5.11 7.41 14.45
CA PHE A 142 4.02 8.19 13.86
C PHE A 142 2.63 7.90 14.47
N GLY A 143 2.55 7.11 15.54
CA GLY A 143 1.29 6.83 16.25
C GLY A 143 0.29 5.96 15.48
N LEU A 144 0.71 5.29 14.40
CA LEU A 144 -0.16 4.45 13.57
C LEU A 144 -0.43 3.07 14.19
N ILE A 145 0.51 2.58 15.00
CA ILE A 145 0.36 1.34 15.77
C ILE A 145 0.95 1.51 17.17
N SER A 146 0.44 0.76 18.15
CA SER A 146 1.07 0.71 19.46
C SER A 146 2.39 -0.06 19.42
N GLU A 147 3.31 0.31 20.30
CA GLU A 147 4.59 -0.37 20.48
C GLU A 147 4.40 -1.87 20.80
N LYS A 148 3.40 -2.20 21.64
CA LYS A 148 3.03 -3.59 21.95
C LYS A 148 2.70 -4.38 20.68
N LYS A 149 1.85 -3.83 19.80
CA LYS A 149 1.43 -4.48 18.56
C LYS A 149 2.60 -4.63 17.57
N PHE A 150 3.53 -3.68 17.55
CA PHE A 150 4.76 -3.77 16.77
C PHE A 150 5.65 -4.92 17.29
N LYS A 151 5.95 -4.93 18.58
CA LYS A 151 6.75 -5.98 19.24
C LYS A 151 6.17 -7.39 19.06
N GLU A 152 4.85 -7.53 19.10
CA GLU A 152 4.17 -8.81 18.81
C GLU A 152 4.40 -9.29 17.37
N LYS A 153 4.38 -8.39 16.38
CA LYS A 153 4.67 -8.73 14.99
C LYS A 153 6.13 -9.12 14.79
N GLU A 154 7.05 -8.33 15.33
CA GLU A 154 8.49 -8.62 15.26
C GLU A 154 8.85 -9.94 15.93
N ARG A 155 8.20 -10.25 17.06
CA ARG A 155 8.35 -11.53 17.74
C ARG A 155 7.90 -12.69 16.85
N ARG A 156 6.76 -12.56 16.15
CA ARG A 156 6.26 -13.59 15.23
C ARG A 156 7.21 -13.80 14.05
N ARG A 157 7.73 -12.71 13.46
CA ARG A 157 8.74 -12.75 12.39
C ARG A 157 9.97 -13.50 12.85
N ARG A 158 10.54 -13.10 14.00
CA ARG A 158 11.74 -13.72 14.57
C ARG A 158 11.57 -15.22 14.83
N TYR A 159 10.44 -15.62 15.42
CA TYR A 159 10.19 -17.05 15.65
C TYR A 159 9.98 -17.84 14.36
N ALA A 160 9.40 -17.23 13.31
CA ALA A 160 9.27 -17.89 12.02
C ALA A 160 10.64 -18.13 11.37
N LEU A 161 11.52 -17.12 11.40
CA LEU A 161 12.90 -17.24 10.89
C LEU A 161 13.69 -18.29 11.69
N TYR A 162 13.71 -18.16 13.02
CA TYR A 162 14.42 -19.08 13.91
C TYR A 162 14.00 -20.54 13.73
N ARG A 163 12.69 -20.83 13.62
CA ARG A 163 12.20 -22.19 13.41
C ARG A 163 12.62 -22.79 12.07
N ASN A 164 12.97 -21.95 11.10
CA ASN A 164 13.47 -22.36 9.79
C ASN A 164 15.00 -22.33 9.72
N GLY A 165 15.69 -22.21 10.86
CA GLY A 165 17.15 -22.26 10.93
C GLY A 165 17.85 -20.93 10.70
N TRP A 166 17.11 -19.84 10.47
CA TRP A 166 17.69 -18.53 10.20
C TRP A 166 18.13 -17.82 11.48
N ASN A 167 19.34 -17.26 11.45
CA ASN A 167 19.95 -16.53 12.56
C ASN A 167 20.45 -15.14 12.17
#